data_AF-A0A835F6J2-F1
#
_entry.id   AF-A0A835F6J2-F1
#
_cell.length_a   1.000
_cell.length_b   1.000
_cell.length_c   1.000
_cell.angle_alpha   90.00
_cell.angle_beta   90.00
_cell.angle_gamma   90.00
#
_symmetry.space_group_name_H-M   'P 1'
#
loop_
_entity.id
_entity.type
_entity.pdbx_description
1 polymer ?
#
loop_
_entity_poly.entity_id
_entity_poly.type
_entity_poly.pdbx_seq_one_letter_code
_entity_poly.pdbx_strand_id
1 'polypeptide(L)'
;MARGIARAVSFGGRATTGWCSYRRVTVAVCLGNLVAALLVLRSLTAPASFTPTAPNRETVHYTEEQIRRVEESIRIRREAEPVELVQAVEKLKKVFAREEKRRKELPLVLKQKISYDIIQRLQDLGITAASHSKEGTLKRALEFNWRMVMEDIGLWIPEEVSHTVYDDKPENEPEEEEIVAGPPLSPQCNAELHTDYDGAAVRWGLTHHKETAADCCQACLDQAKNAKPGELKCNIWVYCPSEFGCFSPDKYEHKHQECWLKQADHPKLNFKDKYSESYRDAHPNAPVVVPWMSGVVSA
;
A
#
# COMPACT_ATOMS: atom_id res chain seq x y z
N MET A 1 -74.53 83.71 29.31
CA MET A 1 -73.27 83.10 28.81
C MET A 1 -72.94 81.90 29.69
N ALA A 2 -73.40 80.71 29.30
CA ALA A 2 -73.17 79.47 30.05
C ALA A 2 -72.18 78.61 29.26
N ARG A 3 -70.99 78.36 29.85
CA ARG A 3 -70.03 77.39 29.33
C ARG A 3 -70.21 76.09 30.12
N GLY A 4 -70.86 75.12 29.49
CA GLY A 4 -70.81 73.72 29.91
C GLY A 4 -69.66 73.02 29.21
N ILE A 5 -69.02 72.07 29.92
CA ILE A 5 -68.44 70.87 29.31
C ILE A 5 -68.67 69.73 30.30
N ALA A 6 -69.59 68.84 29.95
CA ALA A 6 -69.82 67.57 30.62
C ALA A 6 -68.78 66.54 30.16
N ARG A 7 -68.20 65.81 31.11
CA ARG A 7 -67.52 64.53 30.87
C ARG A 7 -68.56 63.41 30.96
N ALA A 8 -68.57 62.49 30.01
CA ALA A 8 -68.88 61.09 30.29
C ALA A 8 -68.50 60.16 29.12
N VAL A 9 -67.64 59.21 29.49
CA VAL A 9 -67.66 57.77 29.15
C VAL A 9 -67.57 57.37 27.67
N SER A 10 -66.40 56.79 27.37
CA SER A 10 -66.10 55.98 26.18
C SER A 10 -66.99 54.72 26.13
N PHE A 11 -67.71 54.56 25.02
CA PHE A 11 -68.36 53.32 24.63
C PHE A 11 -67.38 52.49 23.79
N GLY A 12 -67.18 51.23 24.21
CA GLY A 12 -66.39 50.25 23.48
C GLY A 12 -66.98 49.95 22.10
N GLY A 13 -66.19 50.23 21.07
CA GLY A 13 -66.43 49.81 19.69
C GLY A 13 -65.34 48.84 19.25
N ARG A 14 -65.72 47.60 18.99
CA ARG A 14 -64.89 46.56 18.36
C ARG A 14 -64.80 46.88 16.87
N ALA A 15 -63.61 47.19 16.37
CA ALA A 15 -63.30 47.24 14.94
C ALA A 15 -62.04 46.42 14.65
N THR A 16 -62.10 45.70 13.54
CA THR A 16 -61.15 44.72 13.02
C THR A 16 -59.84 45.34 12.51
N THR A 17 -58.88 44.47 12.19
CA THR A 17 -57.69 44.62 11.32
C THR A 17 -56.39 45.17 11.90
N GLY A 18 -55.30 44.40 11.69
CA GLY A 18 -53.96 44.98 11.47
C GLY A 18 -52.80 44.54 12.36
N TRP A 19 -52.58 43.24 12.62
CA TRP A 19 -51.32 42.79 13.25
C TRP A 19 -50.35 42.12 12.25
N CYS A 20 -49.95 42.88 11.23
CA CYS A 20 -48.76 42.57 10.44
C CYS A 20 -47.61 43.47 10.92
N SER A 21 -46.98 43.09 12.04
CA SER A 21 -45.68 43.69 12.37
C SER A 21 -44.69 43.20 11.31
N TYR A 22 -44.17 44.14 10.52
CA TYR A 22 -43.14 43.93 9.47
C TYR A 22 -42.08 42.90 9.87
N ARG A 23 -41.70 42.89 11.15
CA ARG A 23 -40.76 41.93 11.76
C ARG A 23 -41.14 40.45 11.58
N ARG A 24 -42.42 40.09 11.66
CA ARG A 24 -42.86 38.69 11.46
C ARG A 24 -42.82 38.28 9.99
N VAL A 25 -43.13 39.22 9.09
CA VAL A 25 -43.03 39.01 7.64
C VAL A 25 -41.57 38.87 7.24
N THR A 26 -40.67 39.72 7.75
CA THR A 26 -39.23 39.62 7.49
C THR A 26 -38.66 38.29 7.99
N VAL A 27 -39.03 37.83 9.19
CA VAL A 27 -38.57 36.54 9.71
C VAL A 27 -39.08 35.37 8.85
N ALA A 28 -40.32 35.40 8.39
CA ALA A 28 -40.86 34.36 7.51
C ALA A 28 -40.12 34.32 6.15
N VAL A 29 -39.82 35.49 5.56
CA VAL A 29 -39.03 35.59 4.32
C VAL A 29 -37.61 35.08 4.52
N CYS A 30 -36.96 35.45 5.63
CA CYS A 30 -35.64 34.95 5.98
C CYS A 30 -35.61 33.41 6.14
N LEU A 31 -36.62 32.83 6.79
CA LEU A 31 -36.73 31.38 6.93
C LEU A 31 -36.96 30.68 5.58
N GLY A 32 -37.80 31.25 4.71
CA GLY A 32 -38.01 30.75 3.35
C GLY A 32 -36.72 30.73 2.54
N ASN A 33 -35.94 31.82 2.59
CA ASN A 33 -34.64 31.90 1.90
C ASN A 33 -33.62 30.90 2.46
N LEU A 34 -33.64 30.65 3.77
CA LEU A 34 -32.73 29.69 4.41
C LEU A 34 -33.08 28.25 4.01
N VAL A 35 -34.37 27.91 3.91
CA VAL A 35 -34.83 26.62 3.38
C VAL A 35 -34.46 26.45 1.91
N ALA A 36 -34.64 27.49 1.08
CA ALA A 36 -34.26 27.45 -0.33
C ALA A 36 -32.74 27.21 -0.50
N ALA A 37 -31.91 27.90 0.29
CA ALA A 37 -30.46 27.71 0.28
C ALA A 37 -30.05 26.27 0.66
N LEU A 38 -30.71 25.69 1.67
CA LEU A 38 -30.46 24.30 2.08
C LEU A 38 -30.91 23.27 1.03
N LEU A 39 -32.00 23.53 0.30
CA LEU A 39 -32.45 22.68 -0.80
C LEU A 39 -31.48 22.72 -1.98
N VAL A 40 -30.98 23.91 -2.33
CA VAL A 40 -29.94 24.07 -3.36
C VAL A 40 -28.65 23.36 -2.94
N LEU A 41 -28.20 23.54 -1.69
CA LEU A 41 -27.04 22.81 -1.16
C LEU A 41 -27.22 21.29 -1.20
N ARG A 42 -28.42 20.77 -0.88
CA ARG A 42 -28.70 19.33 -1.00
C ARG A 42 -28.72 18.85 -2.45
N SER A 43 -29.16 19.67 -3.39
CA SER A 43 -29.10 19.32 -4.82
C SER A 43 -27.68 19.32 -5.38
N LEU A 44 -26.82 20.20 -4.86
CA LEU A 44 -25.40 20.29 -5.24
C LEU A 44 -24.54 19.22 -4.55
N THR A 45 -24.96 18.74 -3.37
CA THR A 45 -24.26 17.70 -2.61
C THR A 45 -24.89 16.32 -2.73
N ALA A 46 -25.96 16.16 -3.52
CA ALA A 46 -26.52 14.86 -3.84
C ALA A 46 -25.53 14.12 -4.75
N PRO A 47 -24.86 13.05 -4.30
CA PRO A 47 -24.08 12.21 -5.19
C PRO A 47 -25.06 11.61 -6.20
N ALA A 48 -24.80 11.85 -7.48
CA ALA A 48 -25.49 11.17 -8.56
C ALA A 48 -25.33 9.67 -8.30
N SER A 49 -26.39 9.05 -7.77
CA SER A 49 -26.46 7.61 -7.60
C SER A 49 -26.69 7.05 -9.00
N PHE A 50 -25.62 6.99 -9.79
CA PHE A 50 -25.56 6.11 -10.93
C PHE A 50 -25.60 4.69 -10.36
N THR A 51 -26.81 4.17 -10.16
CA THR A 51 -27.01 2.74 -10.00
C THR A 51 -26.89 2.15 -11.41
N PRO A 52 -25.82 1.39 -11.72
CA PRO A 52 -25.78 0.66 -12.97
C PRO A 52 -26.91 -0.38 -12.90
N THR A 53 -27.86 -0.31 -13.82
CA THR A 53 -28.81 -1.40 -14.04
C THR A 53 -28.01 -2.68 -14.30
N ALA A 54 -28.16 -3.65 -13.40
CA ALA A 54 -27.51 -4.95 -13.51
C ALA A 54 -27.90 -5.62 -14.84
N PRO A 55 -26.95 -6.16 -15.62
CA PRO A 55 -27.28 -6.86 -16.86
C PRO A 55 -28.08 -8.12 -16.53
N ASN A 56 -29.00 -8.44 -17.43
CA ASN A 56 -29.92 -9.56 -17.33
C ASN A 56 -29.14 -10.85 -17.02
N ARG A 57 -29.43 -11.46 -15.87
CA ARG A 57 -28.70 -12.62 -15.36
C ARG A 57 -29.13 -13.84 -16.16
N GLU A 58 -28.40 -14.16 -17.22
CA GLU A 58 -28.52 -15.47 -17.86
C GLU A 58 -28.28 -16.55 -16.80
N THR A 59 -29.31 -17.35 -16.53
CA THR A 59 -29.20 -18.53 -15.67
C THR A 59 -28.36 -19.57 -16.39
N VAL A 60 -27.05 -19.52 -16.13
CA VAL A 60 -26.11 -20.55 -16.54
C VAL A 60 -26.51 -21.86 -15.87
N HIS A 61 -26.92 -22.85 -16.66
CA HIS A 61 -27.20 -24.19 -16.18
C HIS A 61 -25.90 -24.95 -15.99
N TYR A 62 -25.52 -25.17 -14.73
CA TYR A 62 -24.36 -25.98 -14.37
C TYR A 62 -24.76 -27.45 -14.23
N THR A 63 -23.86 -28.35 -14.61
CA THR A 63 -24.03 -29.79 -14.34
C THR A 63 -23.80 -30.09 -12.86
N GLU A 64 -24.39 -31.16 -12.33
CA GLU A 64 -24.21 -31.56 -10.92
C GLU A 64 -22.74 -31.70 -10.53
N GLU A 65 -21.89 -32.20 -11.45
CA GLU A 65 -20.44 -32.32 -11.24
C GLU A 65 -19.69 -30.97 -11.21
N GLN A 66 -20.21 -29.94 -11.89
CA GLN A 66 -19.66 -28.58 -11.77
C GLN A 66 -20.04 -27.97 -10.41
N ILE A 67 -21.29 -28.17 -9.98
CA ILE A 67 -21.77 -27.69 -8.68
C ILE A 67 -20.98 -28.35 -7.55
N ARG A 68 -20.81 -29.69 -7.61
CA ARG A 68 -20.04 -30.46 -6.62
C ARG A 68 -18.59 -29.97 -6.50
N ARG A 69 -17.92 -29.69 -7.63
CA ARG A 69 -16.55 -29.14 -7.64
C ARG A 69 -16.48 -27.73 -7.07
N VAL A 70 -17.47 -26.89 -7.36
CA VAL A 70 -17.55 -25.54 -6.79
C VAL A 70 -17.75 -25.61 -5.27
N GLU A 71 -18.67 -26.44 -4.78
CA GLU A 71 -18.90 -26.62 -3.35
C GLU A 71 -17.68 -27.17 -2.61
N GLU A 72 -16.99 -28.15 -3.21
CA GLU A 72 -15.76 -28.71 -2.66
C GLU A 72 -14.63 -27.69 -2.60
N SER A 73 -14.46 -26.87 -3.65
CA SER A 73 -13.48 -25.78 -3.64
C SER A 73 -13.79 -24.71 -2.59
N ILE A 74 -15.07 -24.45 -2.29
CA ILE A 74 -15.48 -23.48 -1.27
C ILE A 74 -15.20 -24.04 0.12
N ARG A 75 -15.46 -25.34 0.34
CA ARG A 75 -15.14 -26.03 1.60
C ARG A 75 -13.64 -26.00 1.87
N ILE A 76 -12.82 -26.37 0.89
CA ILE A 76 -11.35 -26.33 1.02
C ILE A 76 -10.86 -24.91 1.35
N ARG A 77 -11.39 -23.89 0.67
CA ARG A 77 -11.03 -22.48 0.93
C ARG A 77 -11.42 -22.01 2.34
N ARG A 78 -12.55 -22.47 2.87
CA ARG A 78 -13.00 -22.15 4.24
C ARG A 78 -12.17 -22.87 5.29
N GLU A 79 -11.77 -24.12 5.03
CA GLU A 79 -10.93 -24.91 5.94
C GLU A 79 -9.47 -24.45 5.90
N ALA A 80 -9.00 -23.93 4.77
CA ALA A 80 -7.68 -23.34 4.60
C ALA A 80 -7.61 -21.85 5.03
N GLU A 81 -8.73 -21.25 5.44
CA GLU A 81 -8.70 -19.89 5.98
C GLU A 81 -7.88 -19.90 7.27
N PRO A 82 -6.80 -19.11 7.38
CA PRO A 82 -5.91 -19.16 8.53
C PRO A 82 -6.55 -18.38 9.69
N VAL A 83 -7.63 -18.93 10.25
CA VAL A 83 -8.46 -18.31 11.30
C VAL A 83 -7.60 -17.92 12.51
N GLU A 84 -6.63 -18.75 12.88
CA GLU A 84 -5.70 -18.46 13.97
C GLU A 84 -4.82 -17.23 13.68
N LEU A 85 -4.35 -17.08 12.44
CA LEU A 85 -3.54 -15.94 12.02
C LEU A 85 -4.38 -14.67 11.97
N VAL A 86 -5.59 -14.73 11.42
CA VAL A 86 -6.53 -13.60 11.39
C VAL A 86 -6.86 -13.15 12.81
N GLN A 87 -7.13 -14.08 13.73
CA GLN A 87 -7.36 -13.77 15.14
C GLN A 87 -6.11 -13.19 15.83
N ALA A 88 -4.91 -13.69 15.50
CA ALA A 88 -3.65 -13.16 16.03
C ALA A 88 -3.41 -11.72 15.56
N VAL A 89 -3.62 -11.44 14.27
CA VAL A 89 -3.54 -10.10 13.70
C VAL A 89 -4.57 -9.16 14.34
N GLU A 90 -5.79 -9.62 14.57
CA GLU A 90 -6.82 -8.79 15.21
C GLU A 90 -6.49 -8.50 16.69
N LYS A 91 -5.93 -9.47 17.42
CA LYS A 91 -5.39 -9.27 18.77
C LYS A 91 -4.25 -8.27 18.75
N LEU A 92 -3.31 -8.38 17.81
CA LEU A 92 -2.21 -7.44 17.63
C LEU A 92 -2.73 -6.03 17.32
N LYS A 93 -3.70 -5.87 16.41
CA LYS A 93 -4.35 -4.58 16.14
C LYS A 93 -4.96 -3.97 17.40
N LYS A 94 -5.62 -4.76 18.25
CA LYS A 94 -6.16 -4.30 19.54
C LYS A 94 -5.06 -3.91 20.52
N VAL A 95 -3.92 -4.61 20.55
CA VAL A 95 -2.76 -4.25 21.37
C VAL A 95 -2.15 -2.95 20.86
N PHE A 96 -1.91 -2.81 19.55
CA PHE A 96 -1.39 -1.59 18.96
C PHE A 96 -2.30 -0.40 19.18
N ALA A 97 -3.62 -0.53 19.03
CA ALA A 97 -4.57 0.55 19.33
C ALA A 97 -4.54 0.97 20.82
N ARG A 98 -4.34 0.01 21.75
CA ARG A 98 -4.16 0.31 23.18
C ARG A 98 -2.82 0.97 23.47
N GLU A 99 -1.75 0.51 22.83
CA GLU A 99 -0.40 1.09 22.92
C GLU A 99 -0.35 2.50 22.34
N GLU A 100 -0.99 2.74 21.21
CA GLU A 100 -1.11 4.05 20.58
C GLU A 100 -1.87 5.02 21.48
N LYS A 101 -2.98 4.58 22.10
CA LYS A 101 -3.70 5.37 23.11
C LYS A 101 -2.82 5.67 24.34
N ARG A 102 -1.98 4.72 24.78
CA ARG A 102 -0.97 4.93 25.83
C ARG A 102 0.16 5.87 25.40
N ARG A 103 0.57 5.87 24.12
CA ARG A 103 1.59 6.78 23.59
C ARG A 103 1.09 8.22 23.42
N LYS A 104 -0.19 8.40 23.03
CA LYS A 104 -0.84 9.72 22.97
C LYS A 104 -0.90 10.39 24.35
N GLU A 105 -1.00 9.61 25.42
CA GLU A 105 -0.93 10.10 26.80
C GLU A 105 0.46 9.86 27.41
N LEU A 106 1.39 10.78 27.20
CA LEU A 106 2.69 10.72 27.87
C LEU A 106 2.46 10.65 29.41
N PRO A 107 3.05 9.65 30.12
CA PRO A 107 2.89 9.48 31.56
C PRO A 107 3.15 10.79 32.31
N LEU A 108 2.33 11.08 33.33
CA LEU A 108 2.40 12.34 34.08
C LEU A 108 3.82 12.64 34.57
N VAL A 109 4.55 11.60 34.96
CA VAL A 109 5.95 11.66 35.42
C VAL A 109 6.91 12.11 34.31
N LEU A 110 6.71 11.64 33.07
CA LEU A 110 7.54 12.03 31.92
C LEU A 110 7.20 13.45 31.45
N LYS A 111 5.91 13.83 31.47
CA LYS A 111 5.49 15.23 31.23
C LYS A 111 6.14 16.19 32.24
N GLN A 112 6.14 15.81 33.51
CA GLN A 112 6.77 16.59 34.58
C GLN A 112 8.29 16.69 34.42
N LYS A 113 8.95 15.58 34.07
CA LYS A 113 10.41 15.55 33.87
C LYS A 113 10.85 16.39 32.66
N ILE A 114 10.16 16.27 31.53
CA ILE A 114 10.44 17.07 30.33
C ILE A 114 10.14 18.55 30.59
N SER A 115 9.04 18.86 31.29
CA SER A 115 8.73 20.24 31.70
C SER A 115 9.81 20.84 32.59
N TYR A 116 10.38 20.05 33.52
CA TYR A 116 11.46 20.49 34.38
C TYR A 116 12.76 20.75 33.60
N ASP A 117 13.15 19.83 32.72
CA ASP A 117 14.37 19.98 31.89
C ASP A 117 14.28 21.18 30.93
N ILE A 118 13.09 21.47 30.37
CA ILE A 118 12.88 22.65 29.52
C ILE A 118 13.00 23.94 30.34
N ILE A 119 12.41 23.98 31.54
CA ILE A 119 12.51 25.15 32.44
C ILE A 119 13.98 25.38 32.82
N GLN A 120 14.72 24.33 33.14
CA GLN A 120 16.14 24.39 33.46
C GLN A 120 16.95 24.99 32.30
N ARG A 121 16.73 24.52 31.07
CA ARG A 121 17.41 25.04 29.88
C ARG A 121 17.06 26.50 29.57
N LEU A 122 15.83 26.92 29.83
CA LEU A 122 15.41 28.32 29.66
C LEU A 122 16.01 29.24 30.74
N GLN A 123 16.24 28.72 31.94
CA GLN A 123 16.98 29.40 33.00
C GLN A 123 18.46 29.56 32.64
N ASP A 124 19.08 28.50 32.09
CA ASP A 124 20.47 28.52 31.62
C ASP A 124 20.68 29.50 30.44
N LEU A 125 19.65 29.74 29.63
CA LEU A 125 19.63 30.74 28.55
C LEU A 125 19.38 32.19 29.05
N GLY A 126 19.28 32.42 30.36
CA GLY A 126 19.26 33.76 30.96
C GLY A 126 17.93 34.52 30.86
N ILE A 127 16.82 33.84 30.59
CA ILE A 127 15.49 34.46 30.40
C ILE A 127 14.85 34.94 31.73
N THR A 128 15.54 34.78 32.87
CA THR A 128 14.98 34.92 34.24
C THR A 128 15.25 36.22 34.97
N ALA A 129 15.56 37.33 34.29
CA ALA A 129 15.67 38.62 34.99
C ALA A 129 14.32 39.31 35.31
N ALA A 130 13.17 38.65 35.14
CA ALA A 130 11.87 39.26 35.47
C ALA A 130 10.82 38.27 36.02
N SER A 131 10.79 38.15 37.35
CA SER A 131 9.66 37.75 38.22
C SER A 131 9.31 36.26 38.30
N HIS A 132 9.45 35.72 39.52
CA HIS A 132 8.92 34.43 40.01
C HIS A 132 7.45 34.16 39.66
N SER A 133 6.66 35.17 39.26
CA SER A 133 5.28 35.02 38.80
C SER A 133 5.13 34.36 37.42
N LYS A 134 6.21 34.29 36.61
CA LYS A 134 6.13 33.79 35.22
C LYS A 134 6.33 32.28 35.10
N GLU A 135 6.94 31.63 36.10
CA GLU A 135 7.25 30.20 36.07
C GLU A 135 5.98 29.32 36.07
N GLY A 136 5.01 29.65 36.94
CA GLY A 136 3.70 28.98 36.97
C GLY A 136 2.77 29.35 35.79
N THR A 137 3.10 30.41 35.04
CA THR A 137 2.36 30.84 33.85
C THR A 137 2.91 30.17 32.60
N LEU A 138 4.23 30.06 32.50
CA LEU A 138 4.93 29.34 31.43
C LEU A 138 4.64 27.84 31.47
N LYS A 139 4.65 27.23 32.66
CA LYS A 139 4.28 25.82 32.84
C LYS A 139 2.84 25.54 32.39
N ARG A 140 1.90 26.42 32.75
CA ARG A 140 0.51 26.33 32.28
C ARG A 140 0.40 26.56 30.77
N ALA A 141 1.12 27.50 30.18
CA ALA A 141 1.09 27.77 28.74
C ALA A 141 1.65 26.59 27.91
N LEU A 142 2.74 25.96 28.36
CA LEU A 142 3.33 24.77 27.76
C LEU A 142 2.39 23.55 27.87
N GLU A 143 1.72 23.37 29.01
CA GLU A 143 0.70 22.32 29.17
C GLU A 143 -0.57 22.58 28.34
N PHE A 144 -0.98 23.84 28.19
CA PHE A 144 -2.21 24.21 27.48
C PHE A 144 -2.04 24.19 25.95
N ASN A 145 -0.82 24.40 25.44
CA ASN A 145 -0.57 24.50 24.00
C ASN A 145 0.61 23.66 23.51
N TRP A 146 0.74 22.46 24.07
CA TRP A 146 1.74 21.46 23.70
C TRP A 146 1.75 21.14 22.19
N ARG A 147 0.59 21.23 21.53
CA ARG A 147 0.43 20.99 20.09
C ARG A 147 1.19 22.02 19.25
N MET A 148 1.03 23.31 19.56
CA MET A 148 1.72 24.40 18.87
C MET A 148 3.24 24.35 19.11
N VAL A 149 3.66 23.93 20.32
CA VAL A 149 5.08 23.72 20.64
C VAL A 149 5.68 22.55 19.84
N MET A 150 4.95 21.44 19.66
CA MET A 150 5.40 20.30 18.85
C MET A 150 5.48 20.61 17.35
N GLU A 151 4.57 21.46 16.84
CA GLU A 151 4.62 21.97 15.46
C GLU A 151 5.85 22.87 15.24
N ASP A 152 6.13 23.80 16.16
CA ASP A 152 7.26 24.75 16.05
C ASP A 152 8.63 24.07 16.15
N ILE A 153 8.75 22.99 16.92
CA ILE A 153 10.00 22.20 17.05
C ILE A 153 10.11 21.08 16.01
N GLY A 154 9.17 20.98 15.06
CA GLY A 154 9.21 20.01 13.96
C GLY A 154 9.05 18.54 14.36
N LEU A 155 8.47 18.26 15.54
CA LEU A 155 8.27 16.89 16.08
C LEU A 155 6.86 16.34 15.85
N TRP A 156 6.02 17.06 15.11
CA TRP A 156 4.65 16.62 14.81
C TRP A 156 4.63 15.65 13.62
N ILE A 157 4.12 14.44 13.85
CA ILE A 157 3.76 13.46 12.80
C ILE A 157 2.23 13.51 12.66
N PRO A 158 1.67 13.74 11.46
CA PRO A 158 0.22 13.74 11.25
C PRO A 158 -0.44 12.42 11.68
N GLU A 159 -1.63 12.48 12.28
CA GLU A 159 -2.40 11.28 12.66
C GLU A 159 -2.89 10.47 11.45
N GLU A 160 -2.95 11.09 10.27
CA GLU A 160 -3.29 10.44 9.01
C GLU A 160 -2.22 10.76 7.97
N VAL A 161 -1.29 9.81 7.79
CA VAL A 161 -0.47 9.78 6.57
C VAL A 161 -1.33 9.15 5.49
N SER A 162 -1.98 9.99 4.67
CA SER A 162 -2.54 9.51 3.41
C SER A 162 -1.36 9.09 2.53
N HIS A 163 -1.12 7.79 2.43
CA HIS A 163 -0.28 7.24 1.37
C HIS A 163 -1.01 7.46 0.04
N THR A 164 -0.86 8.64 -0.54
CA THR A 164 -1.00 8.76 -1.97
C THR A 164 0.28 8.19 -2.53
N VAL A 165 0.19 7.02 -3.15
CA VAL A 165 1.27 6.51 -3.97
C VAL A 165 1.34 7.48 -5.15
N TYR A 166 2.16 8.52 -4.99
CA TYR A 166 2.65 9.27 -6.13
C TYR A 166 3.61 8.31 -6.82
N ASP A 167 3.14 7.76 -7.95
CA ASP A 167 4.02 7.08 -8.88
C ASP A 167 4.87 8.17 -9.55
N ASP A 168 5.89 8.63 -8.83
CA ASP A 168 6.85 9.62 -9.31
C ASP A 168 7.76 9.03 -10.41
N LYS A 169 7.51 7.79 -10.85
CA LYS A 169 8.21 7.15 -11.94
C LYS A 169 7.84 7.85 -13.25
N PRO A 170 8.76 8.58 -13.90
CA PRO A 170 8.54 9.09 -15.23
C PRO A 170 8.26 7.91 -16.18
N GLU A 171 7.27 8.05 -17.07
CA GLU A 171 6.95 7.05 -18.11
C GLU A 171 8.15 6.66 -19.02
N ASN A 172 9.29 7.34 -18.90
CA ASN A 172 10.51 7.16 -19.70
C ASN A 172 11.78 6.97 -18.86
N GLU A 173 11.70 6.51 -17.61
CA GLU A 173 12.90 6.02 -16.94
C GLU A 173 13.32 4.66 -17.52
N PRO A 174 14.57 4.50 -17.98
CA PRO A 174 15.09 3.18 -18.32
C PRO A 174 14.94 2.30 -17.08
N GLU A 175 14.38 1.11 -17.25
CA GLU A 175 14.29 0.11 -16.18
C GLU A 175 15.67 -0.01 -15.53
N GLU A 176 15.73 0.09 -14.19
CA GLU A 176 16.98 -0.08 -13.46
C GLU A 176 17.64 -1.38 -13.93
N GLU A 177 18.75 -1.27 -14.67
CA GLU A 177 19.47 -2.43 -15.18
C GLU A 177 19.92 -3.25 -13.97
N GLU A 178 19.28 -4.41 -13.77
CA GLU A 178 19.64 -5.31 -12.67
C GLU A 178 21.11 -5.71 -12.82
N ILE A 179 21.93 -5.28 -11.87
CA ILE A 179 23.39 -5.41 -11.96
C ILE A 179 23.77 -6.89 -11.79
N VAL A 180 24.29 -7.50 -12.86
CA VAL A 180 24.85 -8.85 -12.82
C VAL A 180 26.20 -8.84 -12.13
N ALA A 181 26.31 -9.56 -11.01
CA ALA A 181 27.58 -9.69 -10.29
C ALA A 181 28.62 -10.48 -11.12
N GLY A 182 29.84 -9.96 -11.19
CA GLY A 182 30.99 -10.63 -11.82
C GLY A 182 31.54 -9.91 -13.06
N PRO A 183 32.45 -10.57 -13.80
CA PRO A 183 32.99 -10.05 -15.06
C PRO A 183 31.88 -9.81 -16.11
N PRO A 184 32.09 -8.87 -17.05
CA PRO A 184 31.13 -8.65 -18.12
C PRO A 184 30.96 -9.91 -18.98
N LEU A 185 29.71 -10.21 -19.33
CA LEU A 185 29.37 -11.32 -20.21
C LEU A 185 29.79 -11.02 -21.65
N SER A 186 30.36 -12.02 -22.32
CA SER A 186 30.69 -11.92 -23.74
C SER A 186 29.40 -11.83 -24.58
N PRO A 187 29.35 -11.04 -25.67
CA PRO A 187 28.18 -10.95 -26.54
C PRO A 187 27.72 -12.31 -27.09
N GLN A 188 28.66 -13.24 -27.31
CA GLN A 188 28.36 -14.60 -27.79
C GLN A 188 27.53 -15.43 -26.79
N CYS A 189 27.44 -14.99 -25.52
CA CYS A 189 26.64 -15.65 -24.50
C CYS A 189 25.14 -15.38 -24.65
N ASN A 190 24.76 -14.31 -25.38
CA ASN A 190 23.38 -13.82 -25.51
C ASN A 190 22.63 -13.89 -24.18
N ALA A 191 23.20 -13.24 -23.16
CA ALA A 191 22.69 -13.33 -21.81
C ALA A 191 21.35 -12.61 -21.67
N GLU A 192 20.40 -13.31 -21.06
CA GLU A 192 19.08 -12.81 -20.78
C GLU A 192 18.77 -13.01 -19.30
N LEU A 193 18.40 -11.92 -18.63
CA LEU A 193 17.88 -11.94 -17.27
C LEU A 193 16.50 -12.59 -17.25
N HIS A 194 16.14 -13.14 -16.08
CA HIS A 194 14.83 -13.74 -15.83
C HIS A 194 14.39 -14.73 -16.90
N THR A 195 15.30 -15.62 -17.28
CA THR A 195 15.11 -16.53 -18.42
C THR A 195 15.57 -17.92 -18.04
N ASP A 196 14.75 -18.93 -18.31
CA ASP A 196 15.12 -20.34 -18.27
C ASP A 196 14.83 -20.98 -19.64
N TYR A 197 15.88 -21.48 -20.29
CA TYR A 197 15.78 -22.25 -21.52
C TYR A 197 15.74 -23.75 -21.23
N ASP A 198 14.85 -24.45 -21.92
CA ASP A 198 14.76 -25.92 -21.86
C ASP A 198 15.85 -26.58 -22.73
N GLY A 199 16.21 -27.82 -22.38
CA GLY A 199 17.18 -28.60 -23.13
C GLY A 199 17.71 -29.81 -22.37
N ALA A 200 18.34 -30.73 -23.11
CA ALA A 200 18.97 -31.89 -22.53
C ALA A 200 20.23 -31.47 -21.76
N ALA A 201 20.31 -31.78 -20.46
CA ALA A 201 21.48 -31.48 -19.66
C ALA A 201 22.70 -32.27 -20.13
N VAL A 202 23.69 -31.59 -20.69
CA VAL A 202 25.03 -32.15 -20.96
C VAL A 202 25.92 -32.06 -19.73
N ARG A 203 25.59 -31.15 -18.79
CA ARG A 203 26.13 -31.11 -17.43
C ARG A 203 25.07 -30.60 -16.46
N TRP A 204 24.86 -31.36 -15.39
CA TRP A 204 23.86 -31.07 -14.37
C TRP A 204 24.33 -29.96 -13.43
N GLY A 205 23.50 -28.93 -13.24
CA GLY A 205 23.82 -27.80 -12.36
C GLY A 205 23.86 -28.15 -10.88
N LEU A 206 23.06 -29.14 -10.44
CA LEU A 206 23.06 -29.64 -9.04
C LEU A 206 24.45 -29.99 -8.49
N THR A 207 25.37 -30.41 -9.37
CA THR A 207 26.75 -30.75 -9.01
C THR A 207 27.78 -29.88 -9.74
N HIS A 208 27.33 -28.89 -10.50
CA HIS A 208 28.19 -28.00 -11.27
C HIS A 208 27.90 -26.55 -10.92
N HIS A 209 28.73 -26.00 -10.04
CA HIS A 209 28.63 -24.61 -9.61
C HIS A 209 29.69 -23.73 -10.26
N LYS A 210 29.35 -22.48 -10.53
CA LYS A 210 30.23 -21.44 -11.05
C LYS A 210 30.01 -20.15 -10.28
N GLU A 211 31.09 -19.42 -9.97
CA GLU A 211 30.98 -18.20 -9.17
C GLU A 211 30.19 -17.11 -9.87
N THR A 212 30.26 -17.05 -11.21
CA THR A 212 29.62 -16.01 -12.01
C THR A 212 28.87 -16.56 -13.22
N ALA A 213 27.91 -15.78 -13.73
CA ALA A 213 27.20 -16.08 -14.98
C ALA A 213 28.18 -16.18 -16.18
N ALA A 214 29.19 -15.31 -16.22
CA ALA A 214 30.23 -15.32 -17.25
C ALA A 214 31.01 -16.64 -17.27
N ASP A 215 31.38 -17.16 -16.10
CA ASP A 215 32.06 -18.47 -15.98
C ASP A 215 31.16 -19.63 -16.39
N CYS A 216 29.85 -19.51 -16.18
CA CYS A 216 28.88 -20.52 -16.62
C CYS A 216 28.75 -20.54 -18.15
N CYS A 217 28.62 -19.37 -18.78
CA CYS A 217 28.66 -19.27 -20.24
C CYS A 217 29.98 -19.81 -20.80
N GLN A 218 31.12 -19.43 -20.21
CA GLN A 218 32.42 -19.92 -20.65
C GLN A 218 32.53 -21.44 -20.54
N ALA A 219 32.00 -22.04 -19.47
CA ALA A 219 31.95 -23.48 -19.32
C ALA A 219 31.10 -24.17 -20.39
N CYS A 220 30.01 -23.55 -20.86
CA CYS A 220 29.25 -24.05 -22.00
C CYS A 220 30.09 -24.06 -23.27
N LEU A 221 30.75 -22.94 -23.58
CA LEU A 221 31.62 -22.81 -24.74
C LEU A 221 32.78 -23.81 -24.71
N ASP A 222 33.39 -24.00 -23.55
CA ASP A 222 34.48 -24.95 -23.36
C ASP A 222 33.99 -26.40 -23.48
N GLN A 223 32.81 -26.73 -22.96
CA GLN A 223 32.22 -28.05 -23.14
C GLN A 223 31.95 -28.32 -24.62
N ALA A 224 31.37 -27.34 -25.34
CA ALA A 224 31.06 -27.47 -26.76
C ALA A 224 32.30 -27.70 -27.64
N LYS A 225 33.41 -27.03 -27.30
CA LYS A 225 34.71 -27.18 -27.98
C LYS A 225 35.37 -28.54 -27.71
N ASN A 226 35.25 -29.04 -26.49
CA ASN A 226 35.91 -30.27 -26.04
C ASN A 226 35.06 -31.54 -26.19
N ALA A 227 33.79 -31.41 -26.59
CA ALA A 227 32.88 -32.53 -26.79
C ALA A 227 33.44 -33.51 -27.83
N LYS A 228 33.40 -34.80 -27.48
CA LYS A 228 33.90 -35.87 -28.36
C LYS A 228 32.93 -36.11 -29.52
N PRO A 229 33.37 -36.74 -30.62
CA PRO A 229 32.48 -37.15 -31.69
C PRO A 229 31.33 -38.02 -31.14
N GLY A 230 30.08 -37.57 -31.36
CA GLY A 230 28.87 -38.24 -30.88
C GLY A 230 28.32 -37.73 -29.54
N GLU A 231 29.05 -36.88 -28.82
CA GLU A 231 28.52 -36.19 -27.63
C GLU A 231 27.71 -34.95 -28.02
N LEU A 232 26.68 -34.65 -27.24
CA LEU A 232 25.92 -33.41 -27.36
C LEU A 232 26.80 -32.22 -26.96
N LYS A 233 26.83 -31.20 -27.81
CA LYS A 233 27.56 -29.96 -27.58
C LYS A 233 26.66 -28.96 -26.89
N CYS A 234 27.13 -28.37 -25.80
CA CYS A 234 26.41 -27.31 -25.11
C CYS A 234 26.13 -26.16 -26.07
N ASN A 235 24.88 -25.72 -26.11
CA ASN A 235 24.51 -24.47 -26.77
C ASN A 235 23.63 -23.56 -25.90
N ILE A 236 23.28 -24.01 -24.69
CA ILE A 236 22.44 -23.28 -23.75
C ILE A 236 23.11 -23.36 -22.38
N TRP A 237 23.23 -22.22 -21.70
CA TRP A 237 23.67 -22.15 -20.31
C TRP A 237 22.57 -21.53 -19.45
N VAL A 238 22.34 -22.07 -18.25
CA VAL A 238 21.39 -21.53 -17.27
C VAL A 238 22.09 -21.43 -15.91
N TYR A 239 22.07 -20.24 -15.32
CA TYR A 239 22.81 -19.88 -14.13
C TYR A 239 21.87 -19.37 -13.03
N CYS A 240 22.14 -19.73 -11.78
CA CYS A 240 21.42 -19.21 -10.62
C CYS A 240 22.20 -18.07 -9.94
N PRO A 241 21.87 -16.78 -10.20
CA PRO A 241 22.52 -15.64 -9.55
C PRO A 241 22.02 -15.38 -8.12
N SER A 242 20.84 -15.87 -7.75
CA SER A 242 20.22 -15.62 -6.44
C SER A 242 20.97 -16.34 -5.32
N GLU A 243 21.37 -15.61 -4.27
CA GLU A 243 21.97 -16.19 -3.05
C GLU A 243 21.01 -17.10 -2.29
N PHE A 244 19.70 -16.91 -2.47
CA PHE A 244 18.65 -17.71 -1.86
C PHE A 244 18.26 -18.95 -2.69
N GLY A 245 18.96 -19.19 -3.79
CA GLY A 245 18.62 -20.25 -4.74
C GLY A 245 17.57 -19.83 -5.76
N CYS A 246 17.30 -20.72 -6.70
CA CYS A 246 16.44 -20.46 -7.84
C CYS A 246 15.27 -21.45 -7.90
N PHE A 247 14.09 -20.96 -8.25
CA PHE A 247 12.89 -21.78 -8.34
C PHE A 247 12.84 -22.51 -9.69
N SER A 248 12.59 -23.82 -9.65
CA SER A 248 12.23 -24.65 -10.79
C SER A 248 11.05 -25.54 -10.38
N PRO A 249 10.09 -25.83 -11.27
CA PRO A 249 8.96 -26.71 -10.96
C PRO A 249 9.34 -28.20 -11.00
N ASP A 250 10.39 -28.57 -10.27
CA ASP A 250 10.84 -29.94 -10.13
C ASP A 250 11.02 -30.33 -8.65
N LYS A 251 11.57 -31.52 -8.42
CA LYS A 251 11.72 -32.09 -7.07
C LYS A 251 12.97 -31.63 -6.33
N TYR A 252 13.82 -30.84 -6.98
CA TYR A 252 15.11 -30.43 -6.44
C TYR A 252 15.03 -29.03 -5.84
N GLU A 253 15.91 -28.79 -4.89
CA GLU A 253 16.14 -27.46 -4.32
C GLU A 253 17.40 -26.89 -4.98
N HIS A 254 17.23 -25.88 -5.82
CA HIS A 254 18.35 -25.31 -6.56
C HIS A 254 19.03 -24.21 -5.77
N LYS A 255 20.35 -24.27 -5.72
CA LYS A 255 21.18 -23.38 -4.90
C LYS A 255 21.84 -22.28 -5.74
N HIS A 256 22.31 -21.26 -5.04
CA HIS A 256 23.15 -20.21 -5.61
C HIS A 256 24.32 -20.82 -6.39
N GLN A 257 24.71 -20.19 -7.50
CA GLN A 257 25.83 -20.58 -8.36
C GLN A 257 25.64 -21.84 -9.19
N GLU A 258 24.47 -22.49 -9.16
CA GLU A 258 24.21 -23.62 -10.05
C GLU A 258 24.36 -23.19 -11.52
N CYS A 259 25.12 -23.99 -12.28
CA CYS A 259 25.40 -23.78 -13.69
C CYS A 259 25.00 -25.03 -14.49
N TRP A 260 23.88 -24.90 -15.20
CA TRP A 260 23.33 -25.94 -16.05
C TRP A 260 23.83 -25.75 -17.48
N LEU A 261 24.48 -26.77 -18.01
CA LEU A 261 24.90 -26.80 -19.41
C LEU A 261 23.93 -27.72 -20.16
N LYS A 262 23.23 -27.16 -21.13
CA LYS A 262 22.17 -27.85 -21.87
C LYS A 262 22.45 -27.83 -23.37
N GLN A 263 21.87 -28.80 -24.07
CA GLN A 263 21.83 -28.87 -25.52
C GLN A 263 20.38 -28.98 -26.01
N ALA A 264 20.04 -28.21 -27.03
CA ALA A 264 18.82 -28.41 -27.81
C ALA A 264 19.04 -27.98 -29.27
N ASP A 265 18.55 -28.75 -30.24
CA ASP A 265 18.65 -28.37 -31.66
C ASP A 265 17.87 -27.08 -31.96
N HIS A 266 16.76 -26.90 -31.25
CA HIS A 266 15.93 -25.70 -31.27
C HIS A 266 15.68 -25.24 -29.83
N PRO A 267 16.51 -24.33 -29.29
CA PRO A 267 16.34 -23.81 -27.93
C PRO A 267 14.92 -23.29 -27.70
N LYS A 268 14.23 -23.89 -26.73
CA LYS A 268 12.86 -23.54 -26.39
C LYS A 268 12.86 -22.78 -25.07
N LEU A 269 12.24 -21.61 -25.08
CA LEU A 269 12.01 -20.83 -23.87
C LEU A 269 11.05 -21.58 -22.95
N ASN A 270 11.46 -21.85 -21.72
CA ASN A 270 10.63 -22.48 -20.70
C ASN A 270 9.87 -21.39 -19.93
N PHE A 271 10.61 -20.50 -19.28
CA PHE A 271 10.06 -19.36 -18.55
C PHE A 271 10.83 -18.08 -18.87
N LYS A 272 10.10 -16.96 -18.88
CA LYS A 272 10.64 -15.63 -19.17
C LYS A 272 9.94 -14.57 -18.34
N ASP A 273 10.71 -13.60 -17.87
CA ASP A 273 10.28 -12.44 -17.10
C ASP A 273 9.51 -12.82 -15.83
N LYS A 274 8.19 -12.97 -15.92
CA LYS A 274 7.30 -13.23 -14.79
C LYS A 274 6.51 -14.51 -14.97
N TYR A 275 6.38 -15.27 -13.90
CA TYR A 275 5.42 -16.38 -13.87
C TYR A 275 4.00 -15.82 -13.88
N SER A 276 3.12 -16.39 -14.71
CA SER A 276 1.72 -15.94 -14.77
C SER A 276 1.01 -16.17 -13.44
N GLU A 277 0.00 -15.36 -13.13
CA GLU A 277 -0.80 -15.53 -11.91
C GLU A 277 -1.38 -16.94 -11.80
N SER A 278 -1.99 -17.44 -12.88
CA SER A 278 -2.52 -18.81 -12.93
C SER A 278 -1.46 -19.89 -12.66
N TYR A 279 -0.21 -19.66 -13.07
CA TYR A 279 0.89 -20.59 -12.81
C TYR A 279 1.28 -20.57 -11.34
N ARG A 280 1.35 -19.38 -10.72
CA ARG A 280 1.68 -19.19 -9.31
C ARG A 280 0.56 -19.66 -8.38
N ASP A 281 -0.70 -19.58 -8.81
CA ASP A 281 -1.84 -20.17 -8.09
C ASP A 281 -1.71 -21.71 -8.04
N ALA A 282 -1.25 -22.32 -9.12
CA ALA A 282 -0.97 -23.76 -9.18
C ALA A 282 0.36 -24.15 -8.50
N HIS A 283 1.31 -23.23 -8.41
CA HIS A 283 2.63 -23.42 -7.81
C HIS A 283 2.91 -22.32 -6.78
N PRO A 284 2.38 -22.44 -5.54
CA PRO A 284 2.44 -21.36 -4.54
C PRO A 284 3.86 -20.91 -4.15
N ASN A 285 4.85 -21.79 -4.37
CA ASN A 285 6.27 -21.50 -4.10
C ASN A 285 6.97 -20.76 -5.26
N ALA A 286 6.31 -20.60 -6.41
CA ALA A 286 6.87 -19.90 -7.56
C ALA A 286 6.96 -18.38 -7.26
N PRO A 287 8.15 -17.77 -7.41
CA PRO A 287 8.31 -16.34 -7.24
C PRO A 287 7.55 -15.55 -8.31
N VAL A 288 7.51 -14.23 -8.19
CA VAL A 288 6.89 -13.36 -9.21
C VAL A 288 7.70 -13.38 -10.51
N VAL A 289 9.02 -13.31 -10.38
CA VAL A 289 9.97 -13.17 -11.48
C VAL A 289 10.78 -14.45 -11.60
N VAL A 290 11.12 -14.84 -12.83
CA VAL A 290 12.00 -15.99 -13.10
C VAL A 290 13.38 -15.69 -12.50
N PRO A 291 13.89 -16.52 -11.57
CA PRO A 291 15.13 -16.21 -10.85
C PRO A 291 16.40 -16.63 -11.61
N TRP A 292 16.24 -17.30 -12.75
CA TRP A 292 17.35 -17.78 -13.57
C TRP A 292 17.86 -16.73 -14.54
N MET A 293 19.16 -16.78 -14.83
CA MET A 293 19.78 -16.09 -15.94
C MET A 293 20.24 -17.13 -16.95
N SER A 294 19.98 -16.93 -18.23
CA SER A 294 20.41 -17.90 -19.24
C SER A 294 20.72 -17.26 -20.57
N GLY A 295 21.29 -18.05 -21.47
CA GLY A 295 21.53 -17.61 -22.83
C GLY A 295 21.81 -18.78 -23.76
N VAL A 296 21.56 -18.55 -25.04
CA VAL A 296 21.92 -19.46 -26.12
C VAL A 296 23.24 -18.98 -26.70
N VAL A 297 24.29 -19.80 -26.66
CA VAL A 297 25.57 -19.37 -27.22
C VAL A 297 25.53 -19.32 -28.74
N SER A 298 26.08 -18.26 -29.32
CA SER A 298 26.32 -18.20 -30.76
C SER A 298 27.58 -18.99 -31.11
N ALA A 299 27.46 -19.85 -32.12
CA ALA A 299 28.57 -20.65 -32.66
C ALA A 299 29.59 -19.81 -33.43
#